data_AF-A0A2N6T1U6-F1
#
_entry.id   AF-A0A2N6T1U6-F1
#
_cell.length_a   1.000
_cell.length_b   1.000
_cell.length_c   1.000
_cell.angle_alpha   90.00
_cell.angle_beta   90.00
_cell.angle_gamma   90.00
#
_symmetry.space_group_name_H-M   'P 1'
#
loop_
_entity.id
_entity.type
_entity.pdbx_description
1 polymer ?
#
loop_
_entity_poly.entity_id
_entity_poly.type
_entity_poly.pdbx_seq_one_letter_code
_entity_poly.pdbx_strand_id
1 'polypeptide(L)'
;MSTDAPVFRPATDEDRPIIRRLHRLTEVWDGVRDVDDDLGPKFAADDVKYVDRWSAERDGAIIAEIGGDVAGGAWLRHFTADENNERAYRAYLGVGFEFTAGNAEAEGYRVMVHRF
;
A
#
# COMPACT_ATOMS: atom_id res chain seq x y z
N MET A 1 -24.35 25.10 -12.97
CA MET A 1 -24.44 23.68 -12.56
C MET A 1 -24.19 23.64 -11.08
N SER A 2 -25.03 22.98 -10.28
CA SER A 2 -24.68 22.71 -8.87
C SER A 2 -23.42 21.85 -8.92
N THR A 3 -22.28 22.41 -8.57
CA THR A 3 -21.13 21.58 -8.22
C THR A 3 -21.45 21.05 -6.84
N ASP A 4 -22.05 19.88 -6.78
CA ASP A 4 -22.32 19.24 -5.50
C ASP A 4 -21.00 19.14 -4.73
N ALA A 5 -21.01 19.61 -3.49
CA ALA A 5 -19.82 19.58 -2.64
C ALA A 5 -19.35 18.13 -2.48
N PRO A 6 -18.02 17.89 -2.40
CA PRO A 6 -17.52 16.54 -2.21
C PRO A 6 -18.01 15.98 -0.86
N VAL A 7 -18.51 14.76 -0.91
CA VAL A 7 -18.86 13.96 0.28
C VAL A 7 -17.75 12.93 0.48
N PHE A 8 -17.35 12.74 1.73
CA PHE A 8 -16.32 11.77 2.09
C PHE A 8 -16.93 10.68 2.95
N ARG A 9 -16.58 9.43 2.66
CA ARG A 9 -16.96 8.29 3.50
C ARG A 9 -15.77 7.35 3.70
N PRO A 10 -15.69 6.67 4.86
CA PRO A 10 -14.79 5.54 5.01
C PRO A 10 -15.07 4.48 3.94
N ALA A 11 -14.02 3.87 3.39
CA ALA A 11 -14.19 2.72 2.53
C ALA A 11 -14.39 1.45 3.35
N THR A 12 -15.12 0.48 2.80
CA THR A 12 -15.28 -0.87 3.34
C THR A 12 -14.53 -1.88 2.46
N ASP A 13 -14.46 -3.14 2.90
CA ASP A 13 -13.90 -4.22 2.06
C ASP A 13 -14.67 -4.42 0.75
N GLU A 14 -15.95 -3.99 0.68
CA GLU A 14 -16.77 -4.01 -0.55
C GLU A 14 -16.28 -2.99 -1.59
N ASP A 15 -15.61 -1.93 -1.17
CA ASP A 15 -15.05 -0.91 -2.06
C ASP A 15 -13.74 -1.34 -2.73
N ARG A 16 -13.26 -2.57 -2.50
CA ARG A 16 -12.02 -3.08 -3.10
C ARG A 16 -11.95 -2.92 -4.63
N PRO A 17 -13.01 -3.14 -5.42
CA PRO A 17 -12.98 -2.86 -6.85
C PRO A 17 -12.73 -1.38 -7.17
N ILE A 18 -13.28 -0.46 -6.36
CA ILE A 18 -13.05 0.99 -6.49
C ILE A 18 -11.58 1.30 -6.16
N ILE A 19 -11.06 0.78 -5.05
CA ILE A 19 -9.66 0.97 -4.66
C ILE A 19 -8.71 0.42 -5.74
N ARG A 20 -9.00 -0.76 -6.31
CA ARG A 20 -8.22 -1.32 -7.42
C ARG A 20 -8.21 -0.41 -8.64
N ARG A 21 -9.37 0.16 -8.99
CA ARG A 21 -9.46 1.14 -10.08
C ARG A 21 -8.62 2.37 -9.80
N LEU A 22 -8.68 2.92 -8.59
CA LEU A 22 -7.87 4.08 -8.19
C LEU A 22 -6.37 3.74 -8.23
N HIS A 23 -5.96 2.56 -7.76
CA HIS A 23 -4.57 2.10 -7.84
C HIS A 23 -4.08 2.01 -9.30
N ARG A 24 -4.89 1.45 -10.21
CA ARG A 24 -4.57 1.44 -11.64
C ARG A 24 -4.40 2.85 -12.20
N LEU A 25 -5.28 3.78 -11.82
CA LEU A 25 -5.17 5.18 -12.26
C LEU A 25 -3.86 5.83 -11.81
N THR A 26 -3.29 5.45 -10.66
CA THR A 26 -1.98 5.97 -10.23
C THR A 26 -0.81 5.52 -11.12
N GLU A 27 -0.94 4.36 -11.77
CA GLU A 27 0.10 3.85 -12.69
C GLU A 27 0.11 4.63 -14.01
N VAL A 28 -1.06 5.03 -14.50
CA VAL A 28 -1.24 5.68 -15.80
C VAL A 28 -1.37 7.21 -15.72
N TRP A 29 -1.29 7.80 -14.54
CA TRP A 29 -1.48 9.24 -14.29
C TRP A 29 -0.42 10.16 -14.95
N ASP A 30 0.56 9.64 -15.70
CA ASP A 30 1.58 10.47 -16.33
C ASP A 30 1.08 11.35 -17.49
N GLY A 31 -0.22 11.28 -17.81
CA GLY A 31 -0.87 12.08 -18.83
C GLY A 31 -0.53 11.65 -20.26
N VAL A 32 0.23 10.56 -20.41
CA VAL A 32 0.62 9.99 -21.69
C VAL A 32 -0.04 8.62 -21.87
N ARG A 33 -0.16 7.85 -20.80
CA ARG A 33 -0.73 6.50 -20.83
C ARG A 33 -2.24 6.48 -20.62
N ASP A 34 -2.94 5.65 -21.40
CA ASP A 34 -4.36 5.36 -21.19
C ASP A 34 -4.51 4.28 -20.10
N VAL A 35 -5.70 4.19 -19.49
CA VAL A 35 -6.05 3.14 -18.53
C VAL A 35 -5.90 1.74 -19.13
N ASP A 36 -5.98 1.60 -20.46
CA ASP A 36 -5.85 0.33 -21.17
C ASP A 36 -4.41 -0.03 -21.56
N ASP A 37 -3.44 0.86 -21.30
CA ASP A 37 -2.03 0.60 -21.61
C ASP A 37 -1.42 -0.49 -20.73
N ASP A 38 -0.33 -1.08 -21.24
CA ASP A 38 0.46 -2.05 -20.49
C ASP A 38 0.98 -1.43 -19.18
N LEU A 39 0.68 -2.12 -18.09
CA LEU A 39 1.08 -1.71 -16.75
C LEU A 39 2.55 -2.07 -16.53
N GLY A 40 3.26 -1.23 -15.77
CA GLY A 40 4.66 -1.48 -15.44
C GLY A 40 4.88 -2.87 -14.83
N PRO A 41 6.08 -3.46 -14.97
CA PRO A 41 6.34 -4.86 -14.58
C PRO A 41 6.16 -5.15 -13.07
N LYS A 42 6.04 -4.11 -12.24
CA LYS A 42 5.80 -4.23 -10.80
C LYS A 42 4.33 -4.17 -10.42
N PHE A 43 3.47 -3.71 -11.32
CA PHE A 43 2.07 -3.42 -11.01
C PHE A 43 1.34 -4.63 -10.44
N ALA A 44 1.54 -5.83 -11.00
CA ALA A 44 0.90 -7.03 -10.47
C ALA A 44 1.31 -7.34 -9.02
N ALA A 45 2.58 -7.11 -8.67
CA ALA A 45 3.04 -7.28 -7.29
C ALA A 45 2.54 -6.16 -6.37
N ASP A 46 2.47 -4.93 -6.89
CA ASP A 46 1.95 -3.78 -6.18
C ASP A 46 0.43 -3.87 -5.98
N ASP A 47 -0.35 -4.46 -6.89
CA ASP A 47 -1.79 -4.69 -6.73
C ASP A 47 -2.07 -5.64 -5.57
N VAL A 48 -1.33 -6.76 -5.51
CA VAL A 48 -1.40 -7.69 -4.36
C VAL A 48 -1.01 -6.95 -3.08
N LYS A 49 0.06 -6.16 -3.14
CA LYS A 49 0.59 -5.43 -1.99
C LYS A 49 -0.40 -4.38 -1.50
N TYR A 50 -0.86 -3.47 -2.34
CA TYR A 50 -1.62 -2.30 -1.89
C TYR A 50 -3.13 -2.51 -1.89
N VAL A 51 -3.64 -3.53 -2.58
CA VAL A 51 -5.08 -3.74 -2.76
C VAL A 51 -5.54 -5.09 -2.21
N ASP A 52 -4.92 -6.21 -2.60
CA ASP A 52 -5.42 -7.53 -2.15
C ASP A 52 -5.23 -7.76 -0.66
N ARG A 53 -4.13 -7.26 -0.10
CA ARG A 53 -3.85 -7.35 1.34
C ARG A 53 -4.40 -6.21 2.16
N TRP A 54 -5.09 -5.25 1.53
CA TRP A 54 -5.74 -4.15 2.25
C TRP A 54 -6.98 -4.66 3.00
N SER A 55 -7.22 -4.08 4.17
CA SER A 55 -8.38 -4.33 5.02
C SER A 55 -8.94 -3.02 5.58
N ALA A 56 -10.25 -2.84 5.47
CA ALA A 56 -10.94 -1.69 6.06
C ALA A 56 -10.71 -1.60 7.59
N GLU A 57 -10.61 -2.74 8.27
CA GLU A 57 -10.42 -2.82 9.72
C GLU A 57 -9.02 -2.37 10.16
N ARG A 58 -7.98 -2.68 9.37
CA ARG A 58 -6.57 -2.50 9.78
C ARG A 58 -5.88 -1.29 9.16
N ASP A 59 -6.22 -0.98 7.91
CA ASP A 59 -5.46 -0.06 7.09
C ASP A 59 -6.19 1.27 6.90
N GLY A 60 -7.49 1.21 6.63
CA GLY A 60 -8.35 2.36 6.41
C GLY A 60 -8.24 2.99 5.02
N ALA A 61 -9.33 3.62 4.58
CA ALA A 61 -9.40 4.40 3.35
C ALA A 61 -10.57 5.38 3.39
N ILE A 62 -10.50 6.43 2.57
CA ILE A 62 -11.57 7.42 2.35
C ILE A 62 -11.88 7.48 0.86
N ILE A 63 -13.16 7.40 0.52
CA ILE A 63 -13.68 7.64 -0.83
C ILE A 63 -14.32 9.03 -0.88
N ALA A 64 -14.02 9.77 -1.93
CA ALA A 64 -14.61 11.06 -2.24
C ALA A 64 -15.63 10.90 -3.37
N GLU A 65 -16.84 11.41 -3.15
CA GLU A 65 -17.96 11.37 -4.10
C GLU A 65 -18.43 12.80 -4.44
N ILE A 66 -18.74 13.05 -5.71
CA ILE A 66 -19.31 14.31 -6.19
C ILE A 66 -20.55 13.96 -7.03
N GLY A 67 -21.71 14.48 -6.66
CA GLY A 67 -22.98 14.18 -7.35
C GLY A 67 -23.40 12.70 -7.29
N GLY A 68 -22.88 11.95 -6.31
CA GLY A 68 -23.12 10.50 -6.16
C GLY A 68 -22.13 9.60 -6.91
N ASP A 69 -21.23 10.19 -7.71
CA ASP A 69 -20.18 9.45 -8.42
C ASP A 69 -18.86 9.49 -7.67
N VAL A 70 -18.11 8.39 -7.72
CA VAL A 70 -16.75 8.32 -7.15
C VAL A 70 -15.82 9.24 -7.94
N ALA A 71 -15.35 10.30 -7.27
CA ALA A 71 -14.43 11.28 -7.80
C ALA A 71 -12.96 10.95 -7.49
N GLY A 72 -12.70 10.14 -6.45
CA GLY A 72 -11.36 9.73 -6.06
C GLY A 72 -11.31 9.09 -4.67
N GLY A 73 -10.12 8.94 -4.13
CA GLY A 73 -9.94 8.42 -2.78
C GLY A 73 -8.49 8.35 -2.35
N ALA A 74 -8.30 8.04 -1.07
CA ALA A 74 -7.00 7.75 -0.48
C ALA A 74 -7.15 6.49 0.38
N TRP A 75 -6.27 5.50 0.18
CA TRP A 75 -6.19 4.31 1.00
C TRP A 75 -4.81 4.21 1.62
N LEU A 76 -4.77 3.86 2.88
CA LEU A 76 -3.54 3.70 3.63
C LEU A 76 -3.22 2.21 3.72
N ARG A 77 -2.01 1.86 4.12
CA ARG A 77 -1.64 0.48 4.43
C ARG A 77 -0.69 0.45 5.61
N HIS A 78 -1.04 -0.31 6.63
CA HIS A 78 -0.16 -0.66 7.73
C HIS A 78 0.72 -1.83 7.33
N PHE A 79 2.01 -1.53 7.16
CA PHE A 79 3.01 -2.55 6.88
C PHE A 79 3.66 -3.01 8.17
N THR A 80 3.71 -4.32 8.39
CA THR A 80 4.56 -4.90 9.42
C THR A 80 5.99 -5.01 8.91
N ALA A 81 6.96 -4.96 9.82
CA ALA A 81 8.39 -5.03 9.50
C ALA A 81 8.79 -6.30 8.73
N ASP A 82 7.98 -7.37 8.77
CA ASP A 82 8.27 -8.61 8.06
C ASP A 82 7.96 -8.52 6.55
N GLU A 83 6.89 -7.83 6.15
CA GLU A 83 6.44 -7.84 4.75
C GLU A 83 7.28 -6.94 3.81
N ASN A 84 8.03 -5.98 4.36
CA ASN A 84 8.75 -4.97 3.56
C ASN A 84 10.27 -5.00 3.69
N ASN A 85 10.85 -5.70 4.69
CA ASN A 85 12.29 -5.62 4.95
C ASN A 85 13.11 -6.83 4.52
N GLU A 86 12.55 -7.88 3.91
CA GLU A 86 13.36 -9.05 3.54
C GLU A 86 14.58 -8.68 2.67
N ARG A 87 14.38 -7.78 1.70
CA ARG A 87 15.48 -7.25 0.88
C ARG A 87 16.48 -6.43 1.69
N ALA A 88 16.02 -5.66 2.67
CA ALA A 88 16.87 -4.87 3.55
C ALA A 88 17.70 -5.79 4.47
N TYR A 89 17.08 -6.80 5.09
CA TYR A 89 17.77 -7.81 5.90
C TYR A 89 18.84 -8.54 5.08
N ARG A 90 18.52 -8.97 3.86
CA ARG A 90 19.52 -9.62 2.97
C ARG A 90 20.70 -8.71 2.66
N ALA A 91 20.47 -7.41 2.44
CA ALA A 91 21.54 -6.45 2.22
C ALA A 91 22.41 -6.27 3.48
N TYR A 92 21.80 -6.18 4.66
CA TYR A 92 22.52 -6.03 5.92
C TYR A 92 23.33 -7.29 6.29
N LEU A 93 22.77 -8.48 6.10
CA LEU A 93 23.49 -9.75 6.24
C LEU A 93 24.72 -9.79 5.31
N GLY A 94 24.57 -9.34 4.06
CA GLY A 94 25.65 -9.31 3.08
C GLY A 94 26.81 -8.37 3.43
N VAL A 95 26.58 -7.39 4.31
CA VAL A 95 27.63 -6.47 4.79
C VAL A 95 28.04 -6.73 6.24
N GLY A 96 27.73 -7.92 6.80
CA GLY A 96 28.26 -8.37 8.09
C GLY A 96 27.39 -8.07 9.32
N PHE A 97 26.14 -7.65 9.14
CA PHE A 97 25.21 -7.55 10.26
C PHE A 97 24.66 -8.94 10.65
N GLU A 98 24.39 -9.14 11.93
CA GLU A 98 23.82 -10.38 12.48
C GLU A 98 22.60 -10.07 13.36
N PHE A 99 21.64 -10.99 13.44
CA PHE A 99 20.52 -10.86 14.39
C PHE A 99 21.02 -11.12 15.82
N THR A 100 20.58 -10.30 16.77
CA THR A 100 20.88 -10.53 18.19
C THR A 100 20.04 -11.67 18.75
N ALA A 101 20.68 -12.65 19.40
CA ALA A 101 19.97 -13.67 20.17
C ALA A 101 19.47 -13.07 21.51
N GLY A 102 18.16 -12.89 21.66
CA GLY A 102 17.51 -12.52 22.93
C GLY A 102 16.61 -11.28 22.89
N ASN A 103 15.54 -11.33 23.69
CA ASN A 103 14.51 -10.33 24.03
C ASN A 103 13.74 -9.62 22.90
N ALA A 104 14.30 -9.45 21.70
CA ALA A 104 13.62 -8.76 20.60
C ALA A 104 12.38 -9.54 20.10
N GLU A 105 12.46 -10.88 20.04
CA GLU A 105 11.32 -11.71 19.60
C GLU A 105 10.10 -11.64 20.55
N ALA A 106 10.30 -11.23 21.81
CA ALA A 106 9.20 -11.09 22.78
C ALA A 106 8.39 -9.80 22.60
N GLU A 107 8.94 -8.78 21.93
CA GLU A 107 8.33 -7.45 21.75
C GLU A 107 7.91 -7.17 20.29
N GLY A 108 7.95 -8.18 19.41
CA GLY A 108 7.45 -8.08 18.04
C GLY A 108 8.38 -7.34 17.06
N TYR A 109 9.64 -7.10 17.42
CA TYR A 109 10.65 -6.54 16.53
C TYR A 109 11.92 -7.42 16.49
N ARG A 110 12.74 -7.27 15.45
CA ARG A 110 14.03 -7.97 15.33
C ARG A 110 15.14 -6.94 15.16
N VAL A 111 16.23 -7.12 15.91
CA VAL A 111 17.38 -6.20 15.90
C VAL A 111 18.56 -6.87 15.19
N MET A 112 19.19 -6.13 14.27
CA MET A 112 20.44 -6.52 13.63
C MET A 112 21.59 -5.61 14.12
N VAL A 113 22.75 -6.19 14.38
CA VAL A 113 23.95 -5.46 14.84
C VAL A 113 25.14 -5.75 13.93
N HIS A 114 25.99 -4.75 13.72
CA HIS A 114 27.28 -4.90 13.05
C HIS A 114 28.39 -4.56 14.05
N ARG A 115 29.35 -5.45 14.24
CA ARG A 115 30.50 -5.23 15.11
C ARG A 115 31.67 -4.77 14.24
N PHE A 116 32.25 -3.61 14.57
CA PHE A 116 33.43 -3.05 13.91
C PHE A 116 34.71 -3.57 14.57
#